data_AF-A0A9E4I4E4-F1
#
_entry.id   AF-A0A9E4I4E4-F1
#
_cell.length_a   1.000
_cell.length_b   1.000
_cell.length_c   1.000
_cell.angle_alpha   90.00
_cell.angle_beta   90.00
_cell.angle_gamma   90.00
#
_symmetry.space_group_name_H-M   'P 1'
#
loop_
_entity.id
_entity.type
_entity.pdbx_description
1 polymer ?
#
loop_
_entity_poly.entity_id
_entity_poly.type
_entity_poly.pdbx_seq_one_letter_code
_entity_poly.pdbx_strand_id
1 'polypeptide(L)'
;MADRSESDRLKQESWYQKTIRRPEIGSFVVMIVVIIALALASDGQAFNALGLKNNIAIIAQFGIIATGAALLMIAGEFDLSIGSMIGFAGMSMAMMMKWGLPFGLGEATPFTAFLITLCMTLFLGWMIGNIVVRSGLSSFIVTLAFLFVLRGTTEVAFRLINKSTQISGLPDFKETSWFAELMGGEVFGWFYDLWFEFGGNLNRKGEQWVSGFDARFMWWIIIAGAAYFILSRTQLGNWIYATGDDKEAARANGVPVNKVKIGLFMFTAFCATMFAACQVFDTNTSDAAKGNLKELEAIAIAVVGGTLMTGGFGSVIGVVFGAVTVGLVANAVFFIPWIDGSWFRVFVGTVLLAAVFANERIRKRITGGI
;
A
#
# COMPACT_ATOMS: atom_id res chain seq x y z
N MET A 1 -36.09 -24.18 2.55
CA MET A 1 -34.92 -25.00 2.16
C MET A 1 -35.30 -25.73 0.88
N ALA A 2 -34.87 -25.24 -0.27
CA ALA A 2 -35.12 -25.94 -1.54
C ALA A 2 -34.12 -27.10 -1.65
N ASP A 3 -34.65 -28.29 -1.89
CA ASP A 3 -33.93 -29.54 -2.01
C ASP A 3 -32.91 -29.47 -3.17
N ARG A 4 -31.62 -29.43 -2.85
CA ARG A 4 -30.55 -29.40 -3.84
C ARG A 4 -30.25 -30.83 -4.27
N SER A 5 -30.81 -31.22 -5.41
CA SER A 5 -30.51 -32.48 -6.10
C SER A 5 -29.00 -32.66 -6.33
N GLU A 6 -28.52 -33.90 -6.25
CA GLU A 6 -27.15 -34.32 -6.55
C GLU A 6 -26.69 -33.89 -7.96
N SER A 7 -27.64 -33.69 -8.89
CA SER A 7 -27.39 -33.14 -10.23
C SER A 7 -26.91 -31.68 -10.24
N ASP A 8 -27.19 -30.89 -9.21
CA ASP A 8 -26.66 -29.51 -9.08
C ASP A 8 -25.17 -29.50 -8.70
N ARG A 9 -24.62 -30.59 -8.17
CA ARG A 9 -23.17 -30.73 -7.88
C ARG A 9 -22.35 -30.99 -9.15
N LEU A 10 -22.98 -31.52 -10.20
CA LEU A 10 -22.32 -31.93 -11.45
C LEU A 10 -22.51 -30.92 -12.61
N LYS A 11 -23.20 -29.80 -12.39
CA LYS A 11 -23.24 -28.74 -13.39
C LYS A 11 -21.83 -28.18 -13.57
N GLN A 12 -21.23 -28.44 -14.72
CA GLN A 12 -20.03 -27.73 -15.17
C GLN A 12 -20.35 -26.23 -15.13
N GLU A 13 -19.80 -25.53 -14.15
CA GLU A 13 -20.00 -24.09 -14.04
C GLU A 13 -19.52 -23.42 -15.33
N SER A 14 -20.40 -22.66 -15.96
CA SER A 14 -20.05 -21.84 -17.12
C SER A 14 -18.90 -20.92 -16.73
N TRP A 15 -17.97 -20.64 -17.65
CA TRP A 15 -16.80 -19.79 -17.39
C TRP A 15 -17.18 -18.41 -16.83
N TYR A 16 -18.38 -17.91 -17.17
CA TYR A 16 -19.00 -16.71 -16.59
C TYR A 16 -19.27 -16.85 -15.08
N GLN A 17 -19.79 -17.99 -14.63
CA GLN A 17 -20.08 -18.24 -13.21
C GLN A 17 -18.79 -18.41 -12.40
N LYS A 18 -17.77 -19.10 -12.94
CA LYS A 18 -16.44 -19.20 -12.33
C LYS A 18 -15.73 -17.85 -12.19
N THR A 19 -15.91 -16.98 -13.18
CA THR A 19 -15.34 -15.64 -13.14
C THR A 19 -16.05 -14.83 -12.07
N ILE A 20 -17.39 -14.72 -12.13
CA ILE A 20 -18.23 -13.96 -11.18
C ILE A 20 -17.94 -14.29 -9.71
N ARG A 21 -17.59 -15.53 -9.37
CA ARG A 21 -17.35 -15.99 -7.98
C ARG A 21 -15.99 -15.60 -7.38
N ARG A 22 -15.09 -14.92 -8.11
CA ARG A 22 -13.80 -14.51 -7.57
C ARG A 22 -13.92 -13.34 -6.57
N PRO A 23 -13.10 -13.32 -5.50
CA PRO A 23 -13.10 -12.24 -4.51
C PRO A 23 -12.82 -10.84 -5.10
N GLU A 24 -12.13 -10.80 -6.24
CA GLU A 24 -11.63 -9.60 -6.91
C GLU A 24 -12.70 -8.84 -7.69
N ILE A 25 -13.85 -9.46 -7.99
CA ILE A 25 -14.85 -8.85 -8.89
C ILE A 25 -15.60 -7.71 -8.24
N GLY A 26 -15.89 -7.82 -6.94
CA GLY A 26 -16.51 -6.73 -6.20
C GLY A 26 -15.65 -5.47 -6.26
N SER A 27 -14.36 -5.59 -5.96
CA SER A 27 -13.41 -4.48 -6.00
C SER A 27 -13.15 -3.97 -7.41
N PHE A 28 -13.12 -4.86 -8.42
CA PHE A 28 -13.01 -4.45 -9.83
C PHE A 28 -14.19 -3.59 -10.29
N VAL A 29 -15.44 -4.00 -10.00
CA VAL A 29 -16.64 -3.25 -10.38
C VAL A 29 -16.64 -1.88 -9.71
N VAL A 30 -16.31 -1.82 -8.42
CA VAL A 30 -16.21 -0.55 -7.68
C VAL A 30 -15.15 0.37 -8.30
N MET A 31 -13.97 -0.16 -8.64
CA MET A 31 -12.91 0.59 -9.31
C MET A 31 -13.39 1.20 -10.63
N ILE A 32 -14.05 0.42 -11.49
CA ILE A 32 -14.57 0.92 -12.77
C ILE A 32 -15.62 2.02 -12.58
N VAL A 33 -16.53 1.86 -11.61
CA VAL A 33 -17.53 2.89 -11.27
C VAL A 33 -16.84 4.20 -10.85
N VAL A 34 -15.81 4.12 -10.00
CA VAL A 34 -15.06 5.30 -9.56
C VAL A 34 -14.29 5.95 -10.70
N ILE A 35 -13.66 5.16 -11.59
CA ILE A 35 -12.96 5.68 -12.77
C ILE A 35 -13.93 6.46 -13.66
N ILE A 36 -15.10 5.89 -13.98
CA ILE A 36 -16.11 6.55 -14.83
C ILE A 36 -16.62 7.82 -14.15
N ALA A 37 -16.98 7.73 -12.86
CA ALA A 37 -17.46 8.87 -12.10
C ALA A 37 -16.44 10.01 -12.07
N LEU A 38 -15.15 9.71 -11.86
CA LEU A 38 -14.10 10.71 -11.83
C LEU A 38 -13.79 11.28 -13.22
N ALA A 39 -13.84 10.45 -14.27
CA ALA A 39 -13.63 10.91 -15.64
C ALA A 39 -14.69 11.95 -16.04
N LEU A 40 -15.95 11.68 -15.69
CA LEU A 40 -17.07 12.59 -15.91
C LEU A 40 -16.98 13.83 -15.00
N ALA A 41 -16.63 13.65 -13.73
CA ALA A 41 -16.58 14.76 -12.76
C ALA A 41 -15.34 15.68 -12.92
N SER A 42 -14.31 15.25 -13.64
CA SER A 42 -13.10 16.06 -13.86
C SER A 42 -13.01 16.61 -15.28
N ASP A 43 -14.04 16.44 -16.12
CA ASP A 43 -13.97 16.73 -17.55
C ASP A 43 -12.74 16.08 -18.22
N GLY A 44 -12.37 14.88 -17.76
CA GLY A 44 -11.19 14.14 -18.22
C GLY A 44 -9.84 14.63 -17.68
N GLN A 45 -9.77 15.72 -16.89
CA GLN A 45 -8.51 16.26 -16.37
C GLN A 45 -7.77 15.29 -15.46
N ALA A 46 -8.48 14.45 -14.71
CA ALA A 46 -7.86 13.43 -13.85
C ALA A 46 -7.06 12.37 -14.65
N PHE A 47 -7.36 12.21 -15.94
CA PHE A 47 -6.74 11.20 -16.81
C PHE A 47 -5.92 11.81 -17.95
N ASN A 48 -5.66 13.13 -17.92
CA ASN A 48 -4.66 13.74 -18.78
C ASN A 48 -3.24 13.30 -18.36
N ALA A 49 -2.21 13.65 -19.13
CA ALA A 49 -0.85 13.16 -18.89
C ALA A 49 -0.32 13.43 -17.46
N LEU A 50 -0.53 14.65 -16.94
CA LEU A 50 -0.12 15.04 -15.59
C LEU A 50 -1.03 14.42 -14.52
N GLY A 51 -2.34 14.38 -14.78
CA GLY A 51 -3.33 13.78 -13.90
C GLY A 51 -3.05 12.30 -13.68
N LEU A 52 -2.74 11.57 -14.75
CA LEU A 52 -2.37 10.16 -14.69
C LEU A 52 -1.08 9.96 -13.88
N LYS A 53 -0.04 10.79 -14.09
CA LYS A 53 1.20 10.73 -13.31
C LYS A 53 0.93 10.92 -11.81
N ASN A 54 0.19 11.97 -11.45
CA ASN A 54 -0.10 12.30 -10.05
C ASN A 54 -1.00 11.24 -9.39
N ASN A 55 -2.00 10.73 -10.11
CA ASN A 55 -2.87 9.67 -9.62
C ASN A 55 -2.11 8.37 -9.38
N ILE A 56 -1.30 7.93 -10.35
CA ILE A 56 -0.52 6.70 -10.23
C ILE A 56 0.50 6.80 -9.08
N ALA A 57 1.13 7.95 -8.87
CA ALA A 57 2.07 8.13 -7.76
C ALA A 57 1.42 7.88 -6.37
N ILE A 58 0.21 8.41 -6.14
CA ILE A 58 -0.53 8.18 -4.88
C ILE A 58 -1.05 6.75 -4.79
N ILE A 59 -1.63 6.24 -5.88
CA ILE A 59 -2.13 4.86 -5.95
C ILE A 59 -1.00 3.87 -5.65
N ALA A 60 0.21 4.10 -6.19
CA ALA A 60 1.36 3.24 -5.96
C ALA A 60 1.81 3.26 -4.50
N GLN A 61 1.89 4.44 -3.88
CA GLN A 61 2.18 4.57 -2.45
C GLN A 61 1.18 3.78 -1.58
N PHE A 62 -0.11 3.96 -1.84
CA PHE A 62 -1.19 3.24 -1.19
C PHE A 62 -1.12 1.73 -1.43
N GLY A 63 -0.83 1.33 -2.66
CA GLY A 63 -0.68 -0.05 -3.05
C GLY A 63 0.47 -0.77 -2.35
N ILE A 64 1.62 -0.12 -2.16
CA ILE A 64 2.78 -0.69 -1.46
C ILE A 64 2.40 -1.09 -0.03
N ILE A 65 1.83 -0.15 0.74
CA ILE A 65 1.48 -0.39 2.15
C ILE A 65 0.27 -1.29 2.30
N ALA A 66 -0.72 -1.17 1.41
CA ALA A 66 -1.91 -2.00 1.44
C ALA A 66 -1.61 -3.46 1.08
N THR A 67 -0.63 -3.73 0.22
CA THR A 67 -0.18 -5.10 -0.08
C THR A 67 0.39 -5.77 1.18
N GLY A 68 1.25 -5.06 1.92
CA GLY A 68 1.77 -5.55 3.19
C GLY A 68 0.66 -5.80 4.22
N ALA A 69 -0.21 -4.80 4.41
CA ALA A 69 -1.34 -4.91 5.33
C ALA A 69 -2.28 -6.06 4.98
N ALA A 70 -2.60 -6.24 3.69
CA ALA A 70 -3.50 -7.29 3.24
C ALA A 70 -2.95 -8.69 3.50
N LEU A 71 -1.68 -8.96 3.21
CA LEU A 71 -1.08 -10.27 3.48
C LEU A 71 -1.11 -10.61 4.97
N LEU A 72 -0.84 -9.63 5.83
CA LEU A 72 -0.92 -9.79 7.28
C LEU A 72 -2.37 -10.02 7.75
N MET A 73 -3.33 -9.28 7.20
CA MET A 73 -4.76 -9.45 7.49
C MET A 73 -5.28 -10.82 7.03
N ILE A 74 -4.82 -11.34 5.90
CA ILE A 74 -5.16 -12.70 5.46
C ILE A 74 -4.68 -13.74 6.49
N ALA A 75 -3.55 -13.52 7.16
CA ALA A 75 -3.07 -14.37 8.26
C ALA A 75 -3.79 -14.11 9.60
N GLY A 76 -4.81 -13.25 9.63
CA GLY A 76 -5.63 -12.96 10.81
C GLY A 76 -4.98 -12.00 11.80
N GLU A 77 -4.01 -11.19 11.36
CA GLU A 77 -3.31 -10.22 12.22
C GLU A 77 -3.45 -8.79 11.67
N PHE A 78 -3.26 -7.78 12.54
CA PHE A 78 -3.28 -6.37 12.19
C PHE A 78 -1.96 -5.69 12.56
N ASP A 79 -1.49 -4.78 11.72
CA ASP A 79 -0.35 -3.93 12.02
C ASP A 79 -0.69 -2.45 11.87
N LEU A 80 -1.03 -1.82 13.00
CA LEU A 80 -1.23 -0.38 13.06
C LEU A 80 0.09 0.40 13.05
N SER A 81 1.20 -0.23 13.42
CA SER A 81 2.49 0.45 13.53
C SER A 81 3.10 0.78 12.16
N ILE A 82 2.59 0.20 11.07
CA ILE A 82 3.04 0.48 9.69
C ILE A 82 3.08 1.99 9.38
N GLY A 83 2.12 2.78 9.88
CA GLY A 83 2.11 4.22 9.74
C GLY A 83 3.27 4.89 10.47
N SER A 84 3.47 4.60 11.76
CA SER A 84 4.62 5.10 12.51
C SER A 84 5.97 4.64 11.93
N MET A 85 6.04 3.45 11.32
CA MET A 85 7.24 2.94 10.66
C MET A 85 7.60 3.75 9.41
N ILE A 86 6.62 4.27 8.66
CA ILE A 86 6.89 5.18 7.52
C ILE A 86 7.61 6.45 8.01
N GLY A 87 7.07 7.08 9.06
CA GLY A 87 7.66 8.29 9.64
C GLY A 87 9.05 8.02 10.20
N PHE A 88 9.20 6.95 10.97
CA PHE A 88 10.50 6.51 11.51
C PHE A 88 11.51 6.25 10.39
N ALA A 89 11.15 5.45 9.37
CA ALA A 89 12.04 5.10 8.28
C ALA A 89 12.48 6.34 7.48
N GLY A 90 11.54 7.18 7.08
CA GLY A 90 11.84 8.38 6.30
C GLY A 90 12.77 9.33 7.06
N MET A 91 12.48 9.55 8.35
CA MET A 91 13.28 10.42 9.19
C MET A 91 14.68 9.85 9.44
N SER A 92 14.81 8.55 9.73
CA SER A 92 16.10 7.89 9.90
C SER A 92 16.97 7.99 8.63
N MET A 93 16.40 7.74 7.45
CA MET A 93 17.12 7.92 6.18
C MET A 93 17.55 9.36 5.96
N ALA A 94 16.62 10.32 6.09
CA ALA A 94 16.89 11.73 5.89
C ALA A 94 17.97 12.27 6.84
N MET A 95 17.98 11.80 8.09
CA MET A 95 19.00 12.17 9.07
C MET A 95 20.39 11.66 8.68
N MET A 96 20.49 10.38 8.31
CA MET A 96 21.76 9.81 7.88
C MET A 96 22.31 10.52 6.63
N MET A 97 21.44 10.87 5.67
CA MET A 97 21.86 11.60 4.47
C MET A 97 22.26 13.06 4.75
N LYS A 98 21.67 13.70 5.76
CA LYS A 98 21.95 15.11 6.09
C LYS A 98 23.17 15.29 7.00
N TRP A 99 23.37 14.41 7.97
CA TRP A 99 24.41 14.55 9.00
C TRP A 99 25.40 13.40 9.05
N GLY A 100 25.29 12.42 8.14
CA GLY A 100 26.16 11.25 8.12
C GLY A 100 25.70 10.13 9.05
N LEU A 101 26.47 9.04 9.07
CA LEU A 101 26.16 7.86 9.86
C LEU A 101 26.38 8.09 11.36
N PRO A 102 25.57 7.46 12.22
CA PRO A 102 25.77 7.53 13.66
C PRO A 102 27.13 6.97 14.07
N PHE A 103 27.66 7.45 15.19
CA PHE A 103 28.95 7.04 15.77
C PHE A 103 30.21 7.38 14.94
N GLY A 104 30.11 8.33 14.01
CA GLY A 104 31.27 8.80 13.24
C GLY A 104 31.74 7.82 12.17
N LEU A 105 30.85 6.93 11.70
CA LEU A 105 31.14 5.93 10.67
C LEU A 105 31.26 6.51 9.24
N GLY A 106 31.21 7.84 9.09
CA GLY A 106 31.38 8.54 7.81
C GLY A 106 30.08 9.09 7.21
N GLU A 107 30.16 9.60 5.98
CA GLU A 107 29.01 10.09 5.23
C GLU A 107 28.12 8.93 4.75
N ALA A 108 26.79 9.12 4.82
CA ALA A 108 25.86 8.10 4.35
C ALA A 108 25.51 8.34 2.88
N THR A 109 25.89 7.41 2.00
CA THR A 109 25.31 7.35 0.66
C THR A 109 23.81 6.99 0.74
N PRO A 110 22.98 7.41 -0.24
CA PRO A 110 21.56 7.05 -0.32
C PRO A 110 21.29 5.55 -0.12
N PHE A 111 22.12 4.70 -0.73
CA PHE A 111 22.02 3.25 -0.60
C PHE A 111 22.31 2.76 0.83
N THR A 112 23.38 3.25 1.46
CA THR A 112 23.72 2.87 2.84
C THR A 112 22.69 3.36 3.85
N ALA A 113 22.14 4.57 3.66
CA ALA A 113 21.09 5.10 4.51
C ALA A 113 19.84 4.22 4.43
N PHE A 114 19.41 3.84 3.22
CA PHE A 114 18.30 2.91 3.03
C PHE A 114 18.55 1.55 3.68
N LEU A 115 19.73 0.94 3.46
CA LEU A 115 20.03 -0.39 3.99
C LEU A 115 20.00 -0.43 5.52
N ILE A 116 20.59 0.57 6.17
CA ILE A 116 20.59 0.68 7.64
C ILE A 116 19.17 0.88 8.15
N THR A 117 18.41 1.80 7.54
CA THR A 117 17.01 2.01 7.90
C THR A 117 16.18 0.74 7.72
N LEU A 118 16.40 0.00 6.63
CA LEU A 118 15.71 -1.26 6.38
C LEU A 118 16.02 -2.31 7.45
N CYS A 119 17.29 -2.43 7.85
CA CYS A 119 17.66 -3.33 8.96
C CYS A 119 16.96 -2.92 10.27
N MET A 120 16.88 -1.62 10.57
CA MET A 120 16.21 -1.11 11.77
C MET A 120 14.71 -1.40 11.76
N THR A 121 14.03 -1.17 10.64
CA THR A 121 12.58 -1.39 10.51
C THR A 121 12.24 -2.87 10.48
N LEU A 122 13.02 -3.71 9.79
CA LEU A 122 12.85 -5.16 9.80
C LEU A 122 13.05 -5.74 11.21
N PHE A 123 14.00 -5.20 11.97
CA PHE A 123 14.19 -5.58 13.37
C PHE A 123 12.97 -5.23 14.22
N LEU A 124 12.39 -4.04 14.04
CA LEU A 124 11.15 -3.65 14.72
C LEU A 124 9.96 -4.54 14.32
N GLY A 125 9.80 -4.86 13.04
CA GLY A 125 8.79 -5.80 12.56
C GLY A 125 8.96 -7.19 13.16
N TRP A 126 10.21 -7.67 13.24
CA TRP A 126 10.55 -8.92 13.92
C TRP A 126 10.20 -8.87 15.43
N MET A 127 10.52 -7.77 16.11
CA MET A 127 10.18 -7.59 17.54
C MET A 127 8.67 -7.62 17.76
N ILE A 128 7.91 -6.86 16.97
CA ILE A 128 6.45 -6.82 17.04
C ILE A 128 5.87 -8.22 16.83
N GLY A 129 6.27 -8.88 15.74
CA GLY A 129 5.78 -10.23 15.45
C GLY A 129 6.14 -11.25 16.54
N ASN A 130 7.36 -11.17 17.08
CA ASN A 130 7.80 -12.06 18.14
C ASN A 130 7.05 -11.82 19.46
N ILE A 131 6.74 -10.56 19.79
CA ILE A 131 5.90 -10.22 20.95
C ILE A 131 4.49 -10.77 20.77
N VAL A 132 3.84 -10.52 19.62
CA VAL A 132 2.49 -11.03 19.33
C VAL A 132 2.44 -12.54 19.48
N VAL A 133 3.37 -13.25 18.82
CA VAL A 133 3.36 -14.71 18.80
C VAL A 133 3.69 -15.33 20.16
N ARG A 134 4.61 -14.76 20.95
CA ARG A 134 5.00 -15.33 22.25
C ARG A 134 4.05 -14.97 23.38
N SER A 135 3.51 -13.76 23.38
CA SER A 135 2.62 -13.28 24.45
C SER A 135 1.19 -13.78 24.30
N GLY A 136 0.77 -14.16 23.08
CA GLY A 136 -0.62 -14.52 22.80
C GLY A 136 -1.59 -13.34 22.84
N LEU A 137 -1.09 -12.11 22.97
CA LEU A 137 -1.89 -10.88 22.92
C LEU A 137 -2.41 -10.64 21.50
N SER A 138 -3.53 -9.90 21.40
CA SER A 138 -4.03 -9.44 20.11
C SER A 138 -3.01 -8.51 19.43
N SER A 139 -2.72 -8.76 18.15
CA SER A 139 -1.81 -7.92 17.35
C SER A 139 -2.25 -6.47 17.27
N PHE A 140 -3.56 -6.20 17.32
CA PHE A 140 -4.10 -4.85 17.37
C PHE A 140 -3.54 -4.06 18.57
N ILE A 141 -3.52 -4.66 19.76
CA ILE A 141 -3.04 -3.98 20.98
C ILE A 141 -1.53 -3.77 20.93
N VAL A 142 -0.78 -4.80 20.53
CA VAL A 142 0.69 -4.72 20.46
C VAL A 142 1.11 -3.67 19.44
N THR A 143 0.53 -3.68 18.24
CA THR A 143 0.90 -2.75 17.16
C THR A 143 0.41 -1.34 17.42
N LEU A 144 -0.72 -1.15 18.12
CA LEU A 144 -1.14 0.17 18.63
C LEU A 144 -0.13 0.73 19.64
N ALA A 145 0.36 -0.10 20.57
CA ALA A 145 1.39 0.32 21.53
C ALA A 145 2.69 0.73 20.79
N PHE A 146 3.14 -0.09 19.83
CA PHE A 146 4.29 0.25 18.99
C PHE A 146 4.06 1.49 18.12
N LEU A 147 2.85 1.72 17.63
CA LEU A 147 2.49 2.95 16.93
C LEU A 147 2.80 4.18 17.79
N PHE A 148 2.34 4.21 19.04
CA PHE A 148 2.59 5.34 19.94
C PHE A 148 4.05 5.45 20.36
N VAL A 149 4.70 4.32 20.65
CA VAL A 149 6.13 4.31 21.01
C VAL A 149 6.97 4.82 19.84
N LEU A 150 6.82 4.28 18.64
CA LEU A 150 7.62 4.67 17.48
C LEU A 150 7.31 6.10 17.01
N ARG A 151 6.04 6.50 17.00
CA ARG A 151 5.67 7.88 16.65
C ARG A 151 6.26 8.87 17.67
N GLY A 152 6.10 8.59 18.96
CA GLY A 152 6.65 9.42 20.03
C GLY A 152 8.17 9.49 20.02
N THR A 153 8.87 8.35 19.87
CA THR A 153 10.34 8.34 19.82
C THR A 153 10.87 9.03 18.58
N THR A 154 10.22 8.87 17.42
CA THR A 154 10.57 9.60 16.19
C THR A 154 10.35 11.10 16.37
N GLU A 155 9.27 11.55 17.00
CA GLU A 155 9.09 12.98 17.19
C GLU A 155 10.11 13.56 18.18
N VAL A 156 10.34 12.88 19.31
CA VAL A 156 11.24 13.37 20.38
C VAL A 156 12.70 13.33 19.92
N ALA A 157 13.20 12.20 19.42
CA ALA A 157 14.60 12.06 19.03
C ALA A 157 14.98 13.05 17.92
N PHE A 158 14.09 13.25 16.95
CA PHE A 158 14.37 14.13 15.83
C PHE A 158 14.21 15.61 16.18
N ARG A 159 13.28 15.97 17.09
CA ARG A 159 13.25 17.33 17.66
C ARG A 159 14.52 17.66 18.44
N LEU A 160 15.11 16.70 19.16
CA LEU A 160 16.36 16.94 19.90
C LEU A 160 17.54 17.21 18.96
N ILE A 161 17.61 16.53 17.80
CA ILE A 161 18.73 16.66 16.86
C ILE A 161 18.53 17.83 15.89
N ASN A 162 17.33 17.98 15.30
CA ASN A 162 17.05 18.91 14.22
C ASN A 162 16.28 20.16 14.67
N LYS A 163 15.84 20.25 15.93
CA LYS A 163 14.94 21.30 16.46
C LYS A 163 13.59 21.41 15.73
N SER A 164 13.28 20.47 14.84
CA SER A 164 12.08 20.39 14.00
C SER A 164 11.74 18.92 13.72
N THR A 165 10.45 18.61 13.58
CA THR A 165 9.96 17.27 13.17
C THR A 165 10.06 17.03 11.66
N GLN A 166 10.49 18.05 10.91
CA GLN A 166 10.68 17.99 9.47
C GLN A 166 12.15 18.25 9.12
N ILE A 167 12.72 17.35 8.32
CA ILE A 167 14.03 17.52 7.69
C ILE A 167 13.79 18.02 6.27
N SER A 168 14.24 19.24 5.99
CA SER A 168 14.24 19.84 4.66
C SER A 168 15.65 20.20 4.20
N GLY A 169 15.77 20.49 2.90
CA GLY A 169 17.02 20.89 2.27
C GLY A 169 17.99 19.73 2.04
N LEU A 170 17.50 18.52 1.79
CA LEU A 170 18.36 17.46 1.27
C LEU A 170 18.75 17.82 -0.18
N PRO A 171 20.02 17.61 -0.58
CA PRO A 171 20.41 17.67 -1.98
C PRO A 171 19.55 16.75 -2.82
N ASP A 172 19.35 17.09 -4.10
CA ASP A 172 18.73 16.15 -5.03
C ASP A 172 19.73 15.03 -5.34
N PHE A 173 19.61 13.93 -4.60
CA PHE A 173 20.49 12.79 -4.76
C PHE A 173 20.24 12.02 -6.07
N LYS A 174 19.15 12.30 -6.80
CA LYS A 174 18.82 11.60 -8.05
C LYS A 174 19.85 11.85 -9.14
N GLU A 175 20.47 13.04 -9.18
CA GLU A 175 21.52 13.37 -10.15
C GLU A 175 22.87 12.72 -9.83
N THR A 176 23.10 12.38 -8.55
CA THR A 176 24.41 11.94 -8.06
C THR A 176 24.46 10.46 -7.71
N SER A 177 23.31 9.80 -7.53
CA SER A 177 23.22 8.42 -7.08
C SER A 177 22.18 7.64 -7.86
N TRP A 178 22.65 6.58 -8.52
CA TRP A 178 21.79 5.60 -9.21
C TRP A 178 20.67 5.04 -8.30
N PHE A 179 20.93 4.92 -7.00
CA PHE A 179 19.96 4.38 -6.05
C PHE A 179 18.84 5.36 -5.73
N ALA A 180 19.17 6.65 -5.60
CA ALA A 180 18.17 7.69 -5.41
C ALA A 180 17.29 7.84 -6.66
N GLU A 181 17.88 7.77 -7.85
CA GLU A 181 17.15 7.72 -9.13
C GLU A 181 16.22 6.50 -9.20
N LEU A 182 16.69 5.31 -8.79
CA LEU A 182 15.87 4.10 -8.76
C LEU A 182 14.65 4.20 -7.81
N MET A 183 14.76 4.97 -6.73
CA MET A 183 13.71 5.08 -5.71
C MET A 183 12.77 6.27 -5.91
N GLY A 184 13.27 7.41 -6.41
CA GLY A 184 12.50 8.66 -6.54
C GLY A 184 12.56 9.30 -7.92
N GLY A 185 13.16 8.64 -8.91
CA GLY A 185 13.22 9.10 -10.30
C GLY A 185 11.96 8.78 -11.09
N GLU A 186 12.07 8.88 -12.41
CA GLU A 186 10.98 8.59 -13.34
C GLU A 186 11.20 7.27 -14.08
N VAL A 187 10.11 6.54 -14.35
CA VAL A 187 10.10 5.23 -14.99
C VAL A 187 9.08 5.18 -16.11
N PHE A 188 9.29 4.23 -17.03
CA PHE A 188 8.43 3.99 -18.20
C PHE A 188 8.22 5.22 -19.10
N GLY A 189 9.27 6.02 -19.34
CA GLY A 189 9.18 7.20 -20.20
C GLY A 189 8.69 6.88 -21.62
N TRP A 190 9.04 5.70 -22.14
CA TRP A 190 8.56 5.18 -23.42
C TRP A 190 7.03 5.24 -23.58
N PHE A 191 6.26 5.11 -22.48
CA PHE A 191 4.80 5.21 -22.53
C PHE A 191 4.35 6.64 -22.85
N TYR A 192 4.98 7.63 -22.22
CA TYR A 192 4.68 9.04 -22.42
C TYR A 192 5.23 9.58 -23.75
N ASP A 193 6.35 9.03 -24.21
CA ASP A 193 6.93 9.32 -25.53
C ASP A 193 6.01 8.81 -26.64
N LEU A 194 5.54 7.56 -26.55
CA LEU A 194 4.53 7.04 -27.48
C LEU A 194 3.23 7.84 -27.43
N TRP A 195 2.76 8.23 -26.24
CA TRP A 195 1.56 9.06 -26.12
C TRP A 195 1.76 10.42 -26.80
N PHE A 196 2.95 11.00 -26.69
CA PHE A 196 3.32 12.21 -27.40
C PHE A 196 3.35 12.02 -28.92
N GLU A 197 3.93 10.93 -29.42
CA GLU A 197 3.94 10.58 -30.86
C GLU A 197 2.52 10.44 -31.44
N PHE A 198 1.56 9.94 -30.66
CA PHE A 198 0.14 9.86 -31.06
C PHE A 198 -0.62 11.20 -30.95
N GLY A 199 0.07 12.31 -30.65
CA GLY A 199 -0.53 13.64 -30.54
C GLY A 199 -1.22 13.92 -29.20
N GLY A 200 -0.94 13.13 -28.17
CA GLY A 200 -1.30 13.41 -26.77
C GLY A 200 -0.13 14.04 -25.99
N ASN A 201 -0.26 14.18 -24.67
CA ASN A 201 0.83 14.66 -23.79
C ASN A 201 1.48 16.01 -24.21
N LEU A 202 0.71 16.91 -24.82
CA LEU A 202 1.17 18.21 -25.31
C LEU A 202 0.91 19.29 -24.25
N ASN A 203 1.89 20.14 -24.00
CA ASN A 203 1.70 21.39 -23.26
C ASN A 203 1.09 22.47 -24.19
N ARG A 204 0.82 23.67 -23.64
CA ARG A 204 0.27 24.80 -24.43
C ARG A 204 1.17 25.27 -25.58
N LYS A 205 2.45 24.88 -25.59
CA LYS A 205 3.45 25.19 -26.63
C LYS A 205 3.64 24.06 -27.65
N GLY A 206 2.95 22.93 -27.49
CA GLY A 206 3.12 21.77 -28.35
C GLY A 206 4.36 20.91 -28.03
N GLU A 207 4.98 21.09 -26.87
CA GLU A 207 6.09 20.26 -26.40
C GLU A 207 5.58 19.17 -25.46
N GLN A 208 6.34 18.09 -25.30
CA GLN A 208 6.04 17.02 -24.36
C GLN A 208 6.00 17.57 -22.93
N TRP A 209 4.88 17.36 -22.23
CA TRP A 209 4.70 17.89 -20.88
C TRP A 209 5.22 16.93 -19.81
N VAL A 210 4.94 15.64 -19.95
CA VAL A 210 5.29 14.62 -18.96
C VAL A 210 6.24 13.60 -19.57
N SER A 211 7.32 13.29 -18.86
CA SER A 211 8.40 12.41 -19.30
C SER A 211 8.32 10.98 -18.76
N GLY A 212 7.53 10.72 -17.71
CA GLY A 212 7.50 9.41 -17.08
C GLY A 212 6.58 9.32 -15.87
N PHE A 213 6.34 8.09 -15.42
CA PHE A 213 5.71 7.82 -14.13
C PHE A 213 6.72 7.94 -13.00
N ASP A 214 6.24 8.21 -11.79
CA ASP A 214 7.08 8.15 -10.59
C ASP A 214 7.57 6.71 -10.33
N ALA A 215 8.83 6.54 -9.92
CA ALA A 215 9.45 5.26 -9.58
C ALA A 215 8.64 4.41 -8.58
N ARG A 216 7.83 5.06 -7.72
CA ARG A 216 6.84 4.37 -6.85
C ARG A 216 6.00 3.36 -7.61
N PHE A 217 5.61 3.67 -8.84
CA PHE A 217 4.78 2.80 -9.67
C PHE A 217 5.46 1.46 -9.98
N MET A 218 6.74 1.51 -10.38
CA MET A 218 7.54 0.31 -10.62
C MET A 218 7.66 -0.54 -9.36
N TRP A 219 8.00 0.07 -8.22
CA TRP A 219 8.14 -0.65 -6.95
C TRP A 219 6.83 -1.27 -6.48
N TRP A 220 5.71 -0.57 -6.68
CA TRP A 220 4.41 -1.15 -6.40
C TRP A 220 4.12 -2.38 -7.27
N ILE A 221 4.37 -2.32 -8.58
CA ILE A 221 4.19 -3.48 -9.49
C ILE A 221 5.07 -4.65 -9.03
N ILE A 222 6.33 -4.40 -8.70
CA ILE A 222 7.27 -5.45 -8.24
C ILE A 222 6.75 -6.09 -6.95
N ILE A 223 6.39 -5.29 -5.95
CA ILE A 223 5.93 -5.77 -4.64
C ILE A 223 4.60 -6.51 -4.76
N ALA A 224 3.62 -5.94 -5.48
CA ALA A 224 2.32 -6.57 -5.70
C ALA A 224 2.45 -7.84 -6.55
N GLY A 225 3.30 -7.85 -7.57
CA GLY A 225 3.58 -9.02 -8.40
C GLY A 225 4.23 -10.15 -7.60
N ALA A 226 5.23 -9.83 -6.79
CA ALA A 226 5.88 -10.78 -5.89
C ALA A 226 4.90 -11.34 -4.85
N ALA A 227 4.12 -10.46 -4.20
CA ALA A 227 3.09 -10.86 -3.23
C ALA A 227 2.01 -11.74 -3.88
N TYR A 228 1.56 -11.41 -5.10
CA TYR A 228 0.61 -12.22 -5.85
C TYR A 228 1.18 -13.60 -6.16
N PHE A 229 2.43 -13.67 -6.65
CA PHE A 229 3.09 -14.94 -6.94
C PHE A 229 3.23 -15.80 -5.69
N ILE A 230 3.70 -15.21 -4.58
CA ILE A 230 3.82 -15.90 -3.29
C ILE A 230 2.45 -16.43 -2.83
N LEU A 231 1.43 -15.58 -2.84
CA LEU A 231 0.11 -15.93 -2.32
C LEU A 231 -0.61 -16.98 -3.18
N SER A 232 -0.44 -16.95 -4.51
CA SER A 232 -1.19 -17.80 -5.44
C SER A 232 -0.43 -19.04 -5.93
N ARG A 233 0.90 -19.04 -5.89
CA ARG A 233 1.74 -20.10 -6.50
C ARG A 233 2.69 -20.80 -5.55
N THR A 234 2.82 -20.37 -4.30
CA THR A 234 3.80 -20.96 -3.36
C THR A 234 3.15 -21.57 -2.12
N GLN A 235 3.89 -22.46 -1.46
CA GLN A 235 3.48 -23.06 -0.19
C GLN A 235 3.28 -22.01 0.91
N LEU A 236 4.04 -20.92 0.89
CA LEU A 236 3.88 -19.83 1.84
C LEU A 236 2.49 -19.19 1.73
N GLY A 237 1.92 -19.08 0.52
CA GLY A 237 0.54 -18.64 0.33
C GLY A 237 -0.48 -19.54 1.04
N ASN A 238 -0.37 -20.86 0.86
CA ASN A 238 -1.23 -21.82 1.56
C ASN A 238 -1.10 -21.70 3.08
N TRP A 239 0.13 -21.50 3.58
CA TRP A 239 0.37 -21.29 5.01
C TRP A 239 -0.23 -19.99 5.54
N ILE A 240 -0.21 -18.91 4.76
CA ILE A 240 -0.81 -17.62 5.12
C ILE A 240 -2.33 -17.78 5.26
N TYR A 241 -3.02 -18.38 4.27
CA TYR A 241 -4.46 -18.62 4.35
C TYR A 241 -4.83 -19.56 5.50
N ALA A 242 -4.15 -20.70 5.64
CA ALA A 242 -4.42 -21.66 6.70
C ALA A 242 -4.23 -21.04 8.10
N THR A 243 -3.19 -20.21 8.26
CA THR A 243 -2.92 -19.53 9.54
C THR A 243 -4.05 -18.57 9.94
N GLY A 244 -4.65 -17.87 8.97
CA GLY A 244 -5.72 -16.92 9.25
C GLY A 244 -7.11 -17.53 9.36
N ASP A 245 -7.35 -18.70 8.77
CA ASP A 245 -8.63 -19.42 8.88
C ASP A 245 -8.76 -20.12 10.24
N ASP A 246 -7.88 -21.09 10.51
CA ASP A 246 -7.79 -21.75 11.82
C ASP A 246 -6.33 -22.05 12.17
N LYS A 247 -5.78 -21.21 13.08
CA LYS A 247 -4.40 -21.30 13.55
C LYS A 247 -4.07 -22.62 14.26
N GLU A 248 -5.02 -23.23 14.97
CA GLU A 248 -4.79 -24.46 15.72
C GLU A 248 -4.82 -25.67 14.78
N ALA A 249 -5.78 -25.70 13.84
CA ALA A 249 -5.81 -26.71 12.78
C ALA A 249 -4.59 -26.60 11.85
N ALA A 250 -4.16 -25.40 11.49
CA ALA A 250 -2.96 -25.17 10.69
C ALA A 250 -1.70 -25.70 11.40
N ARG A 251 -1.57 -25.45 12.71
CA ARG A 251 -0.45 -25.95 13.52
C ARG A 251 -0.48 -27.48 13.61
N ALA A 252 -1.65 -28.09 13.79
CA ALA A 252 -1.79 -29.56 13.79
C ALA A 252 -1.38 -30.18 12.45
N ASN A 253 -1.58 -29.47 11.33
CA ASN A 253 -1.15 -29.86 10.00
C ASN A 253 0.32 -29.50 9.68
N GLY A 254 1.12 -29.12 10.68
CA GLY A 254 2.56 -28.87 10.52
C GLY A 254 2.93 -27.50 9.94
N VAL A 255 1.98 -26.56 9.82
CA VAL A 255 2.26 -25.20 9.35
C VAL A 255 3.07 -24.45 10.43
N PRO A 256 4.20 -23.81 10.09
CA PRO A 256 4.98 -23.02 11.03
C PRO A 256 4.34 -21.65 11.29
N VAL A 257 3.13 -21.64 11.85
CA VAL A 257 2.27 -20.46 12.08
C VAL A 257 3.04 -19.27 12.66
N ASN A 258 3.86 -19.54 13.68
CA ASN A 258 4.66 -18.54 14.36
C ASN A 258 5.65 -17.81 13.42
N LYS A 259 6.34 -18.56 12.55
CA LYS A 259 7.29 -17.99 11.59
C LYS A 259 6.59 -17.22 10.49
N VAL A 260 5.43 -17.71 10.05
CA VAL A 260 4.59 -17.03 9.04
C VAL A 260 4.17 -15.66 9.56
N LYS A 261 3.60 -15.59 10.77
CA LYS A 261 3.18 -14.31 11.37
C LYS A 261 4.33 -13.33 11.54
N ILE A 262 5.47 -13.78 12.09
CA ILE A 262 6.66 -12.91 12.24
C ILE A 262 7.15 -12.40 10.88
N GLY A 263 7.23 -13.27 9.87
CA GLY A 263 7.63 -12.89 8.52
C GLY A 263 6.70 -11.85 7.88
N LEU A 264 5.39 -11.92 8.16
CA LEU A 264 4.42 -10.94 7.67
C LEU A 264 4.57 -9.57 8.35
N PHE A 265 4.84 -9.51 9.66
CA PHE A 265 5.16 -8.24 10.34
C PHE A 265 6.49 -7.64 9.85
N MET A 266 7.47 -8.47 9.48
CA MET A 266 8.67 -7.99 8.81
C MET A 266 8.36 -7.46 7.40
N PHE A 267 7.43 -8.09 6.69
CA PHE A 267 7.01 -7.63 5.36
C PHE A 267 6.22 -6.31 5.41
N THR A 268 5.36 -6.09 6.42
CA THR A 268 4.72 -4.77 6.61
C THR A 268 5.75 -3.68 6.87
N ALA A 269 6.77 -3.96 7.68
CA ALA A 269 7.89 -3.04 7.92
C ALA A 269 8.72 -2.75 6.65
N PHE A 270 8.95 -3.77 5.82
CA PHE A 270 9.57 -3.62 4.50
C PHE A 270 8.73 -2.68 3.60
N CYS A 271 7.42 -2.90 3.49
CA CYS A 271 6.52 -2.02 2.72
C CYS A 271 6.53 -0.58 3.23
N ALA A 272 6.53 -0.36 4.56
CA ALA A 272 6.65 0.98 5.15
C ALA A 272 7.98 1.66 4.78
N THR A 273 9.07 0.90 4.78
CA THR A 273 10.41 1.41 4.42
C THR A 273 10.49 1.77 2.93
N MET A 274 9.94 0.93 2.05
CA MET A 274 9.87 1.19 0.62
C MET A 274 9.03 2.43 0.30
N PHE A 275 7.87 2.58 0.97
CA PHE A 275 7.07 3.81 0.89
C PHE A 275 7.89 5.03 1.28
N ALA A 276 8.55 4.98 2.44
CA ALA A 276 9.32 6.10 2.96
C ALA A 276 10.50 6.45 2.06
N ALA A 277 11.20 5.44 1.52
CA ALA A 277 12.34 5.64 0.63
C ALA A 277 11.91 6.38 -0.65
N CYS A 278 10.88 5.86 -1.33
CA CYS A 278 10.36 6.51 -2.54
C CYS A 278 9.79 7.90 -2.26
N GLN A 279 9.33 8.17 -1.03
CA GLN A 279 8.87 9.50 -0.64
C GLN A 279 10.03 10.48 -0.41
N VAL A 280 11.06 10.06 0.31
CA VAL A 280 12.21 10.89 0.66
C VAL A 280 13.00 11.28 -0.58
N PHE A 281 13.27 10.35 -1.50
CA PHE A 281 14.04 10.63 -2.72
C PHE A 281 13.27 11.43 -3.77
N ASP A 282 11.94 11.37 -3.78
CA ASP A 282 11.13 12.20 -4.67
C ASP A 282 11.02 13.64 -4.16
N THR A 283 10.75 13.81 -2.86
CA THR A 283 10.46 15.13 -2.29
C THR A 283 11.65 15.82 -1.64
N ASN A 284 12.82 15.16 -1.55
CA ASN A 284 14.03 15.64 -0.89
C ASN A 284 13.80 16.19 0.53
N THR A 285 12.77 15.65 1.21
CA THR A 285 12.37 16.03 2.56
C THR A 285 11.77 14.84 3.29
N SER A 286 11.76 14.89 4.63
CA SER A 286 11.05 13.92 5.47
C SER A 286 10.35 14.64 6.62
N ASP A 287 9.23 14.10 7.06
CA ASP A 287 8.49 14.56 8.25
C ASP A 287 8.03 13.34 9.05
N ALA A 288 8.16 13.39 10.37
CA ALA A 288 7.66 12.35 11.28
C ALA A 288 6.15 12.09 11.09
N ALA A 289 5.40 13.11 10.67
CA ALA A 289 3.96 13.03 10.42
C ALA A 289 3.59 12.39 9.06
N LYS A 290 4.55 12.08 8.17
CA LYS A 290 4.25 11.51 6.84
C LYS A 290 3.48 10.19 6.89
N GLY A 291 3.66 9.44 7.96
CA GLY A 291 2.98 8.17 8.20
C GLY A 291 1.63 8.29 8.91
N ASN A 292 1.13 9.49 9.20
CA ASN A 292 -0.12 9.65 9.93
C ASN A 292 -1.32 9.13 9.12
N LEU A 293 -2.13 8.29 9.77
CA LEU A 293 -3.33 7.66 9.21
C LEU A 293 -3.07 6.65 8.08
N LYS A 294 -1.81 6.48 7.65
CA LYS A 294 -1.44 5.51 6.60
C LYS A 294 -1.75 4.08 7.01
N GLU A 295 -1.71 3.80 8.30
CA GLU A 295 -2.14 2.55 8.91
C GLU A 295 -3.63 2.25 8.66
N LEU A 296 -4.51 3.25 8.81
CA LEU A 296 -5.95 3.09 8.60
C LEU A 296 -6.28 3.07 7.11
N GLU A 297 -5.60 3.89 6.30
CA GLU A 297 -5.76 3.90 4.84
C GLU A 297 -5.37 2.54 4.25
N ALA A 298 -4.26 1.94 4.66
CA ALA A 298 -3.83 0.62 4.19
C ALA A 298 -4.85 -0.48 4.51
N ILE A 299 -5.41 -0.49 5.72
CA ILE A 299 -6.48 -1.43 6.12
C ILE A 299 -7.74 -1.18 5.29
N ALA A 300 -8.16 0.08 5.14
CA ALA A 300 -9.33 0.43 4.35
C ALA A 300 -9.19 -0.02 2.89
N ILE A 301 -8.01 0.18 2.29
CA ILE A 301 -7.71 -0.29 0.93
C ILE A 301 -7.79 -1.82 0.85
N ALA A 302 -7.21 -2.54 1.80
CA ALA A 302 -7.26 -3.99 1.82
C ALA A 302 -8.70 -4.52 1.93
N VAL A 303 -9.54 -3.87 2.75
CA VAL A 303 -10.97 -4.20 2.93
C VAL A 303 -11.79 -3.85 1.69
N VAL A 304 -11.59 -2.66 1.09
CA VAL A 304 -12.21 -2.29 -0.20
C VAL A 304 -11.79 -3.29 -1.29
N GLY A 305 -10.55 -3.78 -1.23
CA GLY A 305 -10.03 -4.84 -2.09
C GLY A 305 -10.61 -6.24 -1.84
N GLY A 306 -11.42 -6.43 -0.80
CA GLY A 306 -12.10 -7.68 -0.49
C GLY A 306 -11.36 -8.59 0.52
N THR A 307 -10.33 -8.08 1.21
CA THR A 307 -9.64 -8.82 2.28
C THR A 307 -10.47 -8.82 3.56
N LEU A 308 -10.63 -9.97 4.20
CA LEU A 308 -11.37 -10.07 5.45
C LEU A 308 -10.53 -9.65 6.65
N MET A 309 -11.17 -8.94 7.59
CA MET A 309 -10.60 -8.60 8.89
C MET A 309 -10.45 -9.81 9.82
N THR A 310 -11.22 -10.88 9.57
CA THR A 310 -11.18 -12.10 10.38
C THR A 310 -10.03 -13.04 10.03
N GLY A 311 -9.33 -12.82 8.92
CA GLY A 311 -8.36 -13.76 8.38
C GLY A 311 -8.96 -14.79 7.41
N GLY A 312 -8.08 -15.58 6.77
CA GLY A 312 -8.43 -16.72 5.92
C GLY A 312 -8.91 -16.37 4.51
N PHE A 313 -9.11 -15.09 4.19
CA PHE A 313 -9.67 -14.68 2.89
C PHE A 313 -9.15 -13.32 2.41
N GLY A 314 -8.76 -13.26 1.14
CA GLY A 314 -8.30 -12.05 0.47
C GLY A 314 -7.55 -12.37 -0.83
N SER A 315 -7.17 -11.34 -1.58
CA SER A 315 -6.37 -11.48 -2.81
C SER A 315 -5.53 -10.23 -3.06
N VAL A 316 -4.32 -10.39 -3.61
CA VAL A 316 -3.47 -9.24 -3.95
C VAL A 316 -4.06 -8.44 -5.11
N ILE A 317 -4.68 -9.09 -6.10
CA ILE A 317 -5.33 -8.41 -7.22
C ILE A 317 -6.49 -7.53 -6.72
N GLY A 318 -7.30 -8.04 -5.79
CA GLY A 318 -8.36 -7.24 -5.17
C GLY A 318 -7.81 -6.01 -4.44
N VAL A 319 -6.69 -6.16 -3.72
CA VAL A 319 -5.99 -5.05 -3.06
C VAL A 319 -5.47 -4.02 -4.07
N VAL A 320 -4.98 -4.46 -5.23
CA VAL A 320 -4.58 -3.55 -6.32
C VAL A 320 -5.78 -2.71 -6.80
N PHE A 321 -6.94 -3.32 -7.03
CA PHE A 321 -8.16 -2.57 -7.39
C PHE A 321 -8.63 -1.65 -6.27
N GLY A 322 -8.50 -2.08 -5.01
CA GLY A 322 -8.74 -1.23 -3.85
C GLY A 322 -7.83 -0.01 -3.83
N ALA A 323 -6.53 -0.19 -4.09
CA ALA A 323 -5.56 0.91 -4.07
C ALA A 323 -5.84 1.92 -5.18
N VAL A 324 -6.21 1.45 -6.38
CA VAL A 324 -6.66 2.33 -7.48
C VAL A 324 -7.91 3.10 -7.06
N THR A 325 -8.90 2.42 -6.50
CA THR A 325 -10.17 3.04 -6.05
C THR A 325 -9.91 4.14 -5.03
N VAL A 326 -9.21 3.83 -3.94
CA VAL A 326 -8.96 4.79 -2.86
C VAL A 326 -8.01 5.90 -3.30
N GLY A 327 -6.97 5.59 -4.08
CA GLY A 327 -6.01 6.57 -4.57
C GLY A 327 -6.62 7.58 -5.54
N LEU A 328 -7.51 7.14 -6.45
CA LEU A 328 -8.26 8.05 -7.32
C LEU A 328 -9.18 8.98 -6.52
N VAL A 329 -9.87 8.45 -5.51
CA VAL A 329 -10.74 9.25 -4.64
C VAL A 329 -9.93 10.25 -3.81
N ALA A 330 -8.74 9.85 -3.34
CA ALA A 330 -7.84 10.70 -2.57
C ALA A 330 -7.27 11.88 -3.39
N ASN A 331 -7.21 11.76 -4.71
CA ASN A 331 -6.79 12.86 -5.59
C ASN A 331 -7.95 13.57 -6.31
N ALA A 332 -9.17 13.04 -6.22
CA ALA A 332 -10.31 13.49 -7.02
C ALA A 332 -10.60 14.99 -6.88
N VAL A 333 -10.50 15.53 -5.66
CA VAL A 333 -10.85 16.93 -5.37
C VAL A 333 -9.90 17.92 -6.03
N PHE A 334 -8.66 17.53 -6.36
CA PHE A 334 -7.75 18.39 -7.11
C PHE A 334 -8.13 18.55 -8.59
N PHE A 335 -8.92 17.62 -9.13
CA PHE A 335 -9.30 17.61 -10.55
C PHE A 335 -10.74 18.03 -10.80
N ILE A 336 -11.57 18.15 -9.76
CA ILE A 336 -12.99 18.51 -9.89
C ILE A 336 -13.12 20.03 -9.67
N PRO A 337 -13.39 20.84 -10.72
CA PRO A 337 -13.31 22.30 -10.64
C PRO A 337 -14.33 22.96 -9.70
N TRP A 338 -15.47 22.30 -9.43
CA TRP A 338 -16.58 22.86 -8.67
C TRP A 338 -16.61 22.47 -7.19
N ILE A 339 -15.65 21.66 -6.72
CA ILE A 339 -15.56 21.26 -5.32
C ILE A 339 -14.47 22.10 -4.66
N ASP A 340 -14.84 22.89 -3.66
CA ASP A 340 -13.86 23.55 -2.81
C ASP A 340 -13.05 22.51 -2.00
N GLY A 341 -11.73 22.71 -1.94
CA GLY A 341 -10.81 21.80 -1.27
C GLY A 341 -11.14 21.52 0.20
N SER A 342 -11.90 22.40 0.87
CA SER A 342 -12.33 22.22 2.26
C SER A 342 -13.27 21.02 2.43
N TRP A 343 -14.01 20.63 1.38
CA TRP A 343 -14.90 19.46 1.39
C TRP A 343 -14.16 18.14 1.19
N PHE A 344 -12.85 18.17 0.98
CA PHE A 344 -12.03 17.00 0.65
C PHE A 344 -12.31 15.78 1.53
N ARG A 345 -12.22 15.96 2.86
CA ARG A 345 -12.36 14.83 3.81
C ARG A 345 -13.78 14.25 3.80
N VAL A 346 -14.78 15.11 3.63
CA VAL A 346 -16.19 14.70 3.57
C VAL A 346 -16.45 13.92 2.28
N PHE A 347 -15.95 14.41 1.15
CA PHE A 347 -16.08 13.75 -0.14
C PHE A 347 -15.41 12.36 -0.13
N VAL A 348 -14.14 12.29 0.28
CA VAL A 348 -13.40 11.04 0.35
C VAL A 348 -14.11 10.04 1.25
N GLY A 349 -14.49 10.43 2.47
CA GLY A 349 -15.20 9.55 3.40
C GLY A 349 -16.54 9.04 2.85
N THR A 350 -17.31 9.90 2.19
CA THR A 350 -18.62 9.54 1.61
C THR A 350 -18.47 8.55 0.45
N VAL A 351 -17.55 8.80 -0.47
CA VAL A 351 -17.30 7.92 -1.62
C VAL A 351 -16.75 6.58 -1.16
N LEU A 352 -15.86 6.56 -0.16
CA LEU A 352 -15.33 5.32 0.42
C LEU A 352 -16.43 4.49 1.09
N LEU A 353 -17.32 5.11 1.87
CA LEU A 353 -18.46 4.40 2.46
C LEU A 353 -19.36 3.82 1.37
N ALA A 354 -19.68 4.59 0.33
CA ALA A 354 -20.47 4.11 -0.80
C ALA A 354 -19.79 2.93 -1.52
N ALA A 355 -18.48 3.02 -1.75
CA ALA A 355 -17.67 1.97 -2.36
C ALA A 355 -17.66 0.69 -1.52
N VAL A 356 -17.50 0.79 -0.20
CA VAL A 356 -17.54 -0.37 0.72
C VAL A 356 -18.92 -1.00 0.74
N PHE A 357 -20.00 -0.22 0.83
CA PHE A 357 -21.37 -0.75 0.78
C PHE A 357 -21.68 -1.42 -0.55
N ALA A 358 -21.23 -0.84 -1.67
CA ALA A 358 -21.38 -1.42 -2.99
C ALA A 358 -20.61 -2.75 -3.08
N ASN A 359 -19.34 -2.77 -2.64
CA ASN A 359 -18.51 -3.97 -2.63
C ASN A 359 -19.16 -5.09 -1.80
N GLU A 360 -19.62 -4.78 -0.58
CA GLU A 360 -20.21 -5.78 0.31
C GLU A 360 -21.54 -6.33 -0.22
N ARG A 361 -22.38 -5.49 -0.84
CA ARG A 361 -23.62 -5.94 -1.50
C ARG A 361 -23.35 -6.83 -2.71
N ILE A 362 -22.39 -6.45 -3.55
CA ILE A 362 -21.98 -7.24 -4.72
C ILE A 362 -21.41 -8.57 -4.26
N ARG A 363 -20.50 -8.55 -3.28
CA ARG A 363 -19.90 -9.74 -2.67
C ARG A 363 -20.95 -10.69 -2.10
N LYS A 364 -21.86 -10.22 -1.25
CA LYS A 364 -22.93 -11.06 -0.67
C LYS A 364 -23.80 -11.74 -1.72
N ARG A 365 -24.11 -11.05 -2.83
CA ARG A 365 -24.87 -11.63 -3.95
C ARG A 365 -24.07 -12.71 -4.69
N ILE A 366 -22.75 -12.56 -4.78
CA ILE A 366 -21.85 -13.48 -5.49
C ILE A 366 -21.54 -14.72 -4.67
N THR A 367 -21.23 -14.55 -3.37
CA THR A 367 -20.86 -15.66 -2.48
C THR A 367 -22.07 -16.35 -1.84
N GLY A 368 -23.28 -15.84 -2.05
CA GLY A 368 -24.52 -16.44 -1.56
C GLY A 368 -24.80 -16.18 -0.08
N GLY A 369 -24.21 -15.13 0.49
CA GLY A 369 -24.34 -14.81 1.92
C GLY A 369 -23.80 -15.93 2.79
N ILE A 370 -22.48 -15.96 2.97
CA ILE A 370 -21.88 -16.66 4.12
C ILE A 370 -22.16 -15.82 5.36
#